data_AF-A0A5C5YG39-F1
#
_entry.id   AF-A0A5C5YG39-F1
#
_cell.length_a   1.000
_cell.length_b   1.000
_cell.length_c   1.000
_cell.angle_alpha   90.00
_cell.angle_beta   90.00
_cell.angle_gamma   90.00
#
_symmetry.space_group_name_H-M   'P 1'
#
loop_
_entity.id
_entity.type
_entity.pdbx_description
1 polymer ?
#
loop_
_entity_poly.entity_id
_entity_poly.type
_entity_poly.pdbx_seq_one_letter_code
_entity_poly.pdbx_strand_id
1 'polypeptide(L)'
;MTRLSCALIAAALLFGASARPAAAIKQFQDEWMKLYVEDNSNEDFVKAAEEAKCFICHQGKKKSNHNPYGEHLEELLSKKDKKDVEKIVKSIKAVAELKSDGDGSPTYAELIAEGKLPGGTLEEAKEEPKKD
;
A
#
# COMPACT_ATOMS: atom_id res chain seq x y z
N MET A 1 -51.99 41.88 20.44
CA MET A 1 -52.61 41.10 19.34
C MET A 1 -51.68 41.27 18.15
N THR A 2 -51.05 40.29 17.49
CA THR A 2 -51.23 38.83 17.32
C THR A 2 -50.01 38.38 16.49
N ARG A 3 -49.28 37.27 16.69
CA ARG A 3 -49.39 36.03 17.51
C ARG A 3 -47.95 35.49 17.77
N LEU A 4 -47.80 34.44 18.59
CA LEU A 4 -46.62 33.54 18.54
C LEU A 4 -46.67 32.65 17.28
N SER A 5 -45.51 32.27 16.76
CA SER A 5 -45.33 31.01 16.01
C SER A 5 -43.88 30.51 16.15
N CYS A 6 -43.69 29.47 16.96
CA CYS A 6 -42.45 28.70 17.01
C CYS A 6 -42.38 27.74 15.81
N ALA A 7 -41.25 27.66 15.11
CA ALA A 7 -41.01 26.57 14.15
C ALA A 7 -39.51 26.27 13.97
N LEU A 8 -39.06 25.23 14.70
CA LEU A 8 -38.10 24.20 14.29
C LEU A 8 -36.70 24.59 13.79
N ILE A 9 -35.74 24.35 14.70
CA ILE A 9 -34.35 23.96 14.41
C ILE A 9 -34.32 22.71 13.51
N ALA A 10 -33.34 22.65 12.59
CA ALA A 10 -32.60 21.46 12.12
C ALA A 10 -32.34 21.44 10.59
N ALA A 11 -31.44 22.30 10.11
CA ALA A 11 -30.73 22.04 8.85
C ALA A 11 -29.50 21.17 9.18
N ALA A 12 -29.61 19.86 8.97
CA ALA A 12 -28.55 18.92 9.30
C ALA A 12 -27.29 19.17 8.45
N LEU A 13 -26.14 19.31 9.12
CA LEU A 13 -24.83 19.32 8.48
C LEU A 13 -24.53 17.94 7.89
N LEU A 14 -24.92 17.72 6.64
CA LEU A 14 -24.46 16.59 5.84
C LEU A 14 -23.00 16.82 5.43
N PHE A 15 -22.08 16.69 6.40
CA PHE A 15 -20.68 16.35 6.12
C PHE A 15 -20.65 14.93 5.54
N GLY A 16 -20.98 14.83 4.25
CA GLY A 16 -20.69 13.68 3.43
C GLY A 16 -19.18 13.55 3.26
N ALA A 17 -18.50 13.06 4.30
CA ALA A 17 -17.11 12.66 4.23
C ALA A 17 -17.04 11.52 3.21
N SER A 18 -16.73 11.87 1.95
CA SER A 18 -16.54 10.90 0.90
C SER A 18 -15.25 10.14 1.21
N ALA A 19 -15.37 9.07 2.00
CA ALA A 19 -14.38 8.02 2.11
C ALA A 19 -14.30 7.34 0.74
N ARG A 20 -13.66 8.03 -0.21
CA ARG A 20 -13.28 7.47 -1.50
C ARG A 20 -12.51 6.20 -1.18
N PRO A 21 -12.90 5.02 -1.70
CA PRO A 21 -12.14 3.82 -1.42
C PRO A 21 -10.67 4.10 -1.78
N ALA A 22 -9.79 3.84 -0.82
CA ALA A 22 -8.36 3.71 -1.04
C ALA A 22 -8.15 2.45 -1.90
N ALA A 23 -8.59 2.51 -3.15
CA ALA A 23 -8.36 1.46 -4.11
C ALA A 23 -6.85 1.43 -4.37
N ALA A 24 -6.21 0.36 -3.89
CA ALA A 24 -4.84 0.00 -4.21
C ALA A 24 -4.57 0.29 -5.69
N ILE A 25 -3.52 1.06 -5.95
CA ILE A 25 -3.26 1.62 -7.26
C ILE A 25 -2.63 0.52 -8.10
N LYS A 26 -3.44 -0.17 -8.91
CA LYS A 26 -3.02 -1.33 -9.71
C LYS A 26 -1.73 -1.06 -10.48
N GLN A 27 -1.54 0.15 -11.00
CA GLN A 27 -0.32 0.54 -11.72
C GLN A 27 0.96 0.38 -10.88
N PHE A 28 0.93 0.62 -9.57
CA PHE A 28 2.10 0.45 -8.70
C PHE A 28 2.44 -1.05 -8.55
N GLN A 29 1.42 -1.89 -8.40
CA GLN A 29 1.58 -3.33 -8.38
C GLN A 29 2.08 -3.85 -9.74
N ASP A 30 1.51 -3.37 -10.85
CA ASP A 30 1.87 -3.79 -12.21
C ASP A 30 3.34 -3.52 -12.52
N GLU A 31 3.87 -2.34 -12.19
CA GLU A 31 5.30 -2.06 -12.37
C GLU A 31 6.18 -2.86 -11.41
N TRP A 32 5.71 -3.20 -10.19
CA TRP A 32 6.44 -4.10 -9.28
C TRP A 32 6.52 -5.53 -9.83
N MET A 33 5.41 -6.07 -10.36
CA MET A 33 5.37 -7.42 -10.96
C MET A 33 6.27 -7.50 -12.20
N LYS A 34 6.30 -6.48 -13.05
CA LYS A 34 7.24 -6.40 -14.18
C LYS A 34 8.71 -6.39 -13.72
N LEU A 35 9.02 -5.64 -12.67
CA LEU A 35 10.40 -5.49 -12.19
C LEU A 35 10.96 -6.77 -11.55
N TYR A 36 10.12 -7.60 -10.93
CA TYR A 36 10.58 -8.69 -10.08
C TYR A 36 9.99 -10.07 -10.37
N VAL A 37 8.92 -10.17 -11.17
CA VAL A 37 8.16 -11.43 -11.35
C VAL A 37 8.09 -11.89 -12.81
N GLU A 38 7.79 -11.01 -13.78
CA GLU A 38 7.50 -11.42 -15.18
C GLU A 38 8.61 -12.27 -15.83
N ASP A 39 9.88 -11.97 -15.57
CA ASP A 39 11.06 -12.69 -16.09
C ASP A 39 11.80 -13.52 -15.00
N ASN A 40 11.17 -13.78 -13.84
CA ASN A 40 11.84 -14.43 -12.71
C ASN A 40 11.77 -15.97 -12.80
N SER A 41 12.91 -16.64 -12.69
CA SER A 41 13.03 -18.11 -12.77
C SER A 41 12.73 -18.85 -11.47
N ASN A 42 12.52 -18.14 -10.34
CA ASN A 42 12.13 -18.74 -9.07
C ASN A 42 10.60 -18.91 -9.01
N GLU A 43 10.09 -20.07 -9.44
CA GLU A 43 8.66 -20.38 -9.50
C GLU A 43 7.93 -20.21 -8.15
N ASP A 44 8.58 -20.56 -7.03
CA ASP A 44 8.00 -20.41 -5.69
C ASP A 44 7.83 -18.92 -5.32
N PHE A 45 8.81 -18.08 -5.65
CA PHE A 45 8.69 -16.63 -5.45
C PHE A 45 7.66 -15.99 -6.37
N VAL A 46 7.63 -16.37 -7.65
CA VAL A 46 6.62 -15.93 -8.63
C VAL A 46 5.23 -16.19 -8.07
N LYS A 47 4.97 -17.43 -7.64
CA LYS A 47 3.70 -17.83 -7.02
C LYS A 47 3.40 -17.05 -5.74
N ALA A 48 4.37 -16.88 -4.84
CA ALA A 48 4.18 -16.13 -3.60
C ALA A 48 3.79 -14.66 -3.86
N ALA A 49 4.42 -14.00 -4.85
CA ALA A 49 4.08 -12.65 -5.27
C ALA A 49 2.69 -12.56 -5.93
N GLU A 50 2.37 -13.51 -6.82
CA GLU A 50 1.05 -13.62 -7.44
C GLU A 50 -0.08 -13.90 -6.44
N GLU A 51 0.19 -14.63 -5.35
CA GLU A 51 -0.76 -14.84 -4.25
C GLU A 51 -0.89 -13.60 -3.35
N ALA A 52 0.22 -12.89 -3.09
CA ALA A 52 0.24 -11.72 -2.21
C ALA A 52 -0.53 -10.51 -2.77
N LYS A 53 -0.36 -10.19 -4.05
CA LYS A 53 -1.08 -9.11 -4.76
C LYS A 53 -0.98 -7.75 -4.04
N CYS A 54 -2.06 -7.31 -3.37
CA CYS A 54 -2.06 -6.07 -2.60
C CYS A 54 -1.14 -6.14 -1.36
N PHE A 55 -0.95 -7.34 -0.79
CA PHE A 55 -0.15 -7.57 0.41
C PHE A 55 1.37 -7.47 0.19
N ILE A 56 1.81 -7.24 -1.06
CA ILE A 56 3.20 -6.85 -1.36
C ILE A 56 3.53 -5.51 -0.68
N CYS A 57 2.56 -4.58 -0.60
CA CYS A 57 2.74 -3.26 0.03
C CYS A 57 1.73 -2.95 1.16
N HIS A 58 0.57 -3.62 1.23
CA HIS A 58 -0.47 -3.33 2.22
C HIS A 58 -0.50 -4.34 3.36
N GLN A 59 -1.04 -3.92 4.52
CA GLN A 59 -1.23 -4.80 5.68
C GLN A 59 -2.69 -4.86 6.17
N GLY A 60 -3.17 -6.04 6.54
CA GLY A 60 -4.51 -6.24 7.11
C GLY A 60 -5.65 -5.90 6.14
N LYS A 61 -6.85 -5.62 6.66
CA LYS A 61 -8.07 -5.43 5.83
C LYS A 61 -8.20 -4.04 5.24
N LYS A 62 -7.48 -3.04 5.76
CA LYS A 62 -7.58 -1.65 5.28
C LYS A 62 -6.43 -1.31 4.34
N LYS A 63 -6.76 -0.92 3.12
CA LYS A 63 -5.82 -0.45 2.08
C LYS A 63 -5.17 0.92 2.38
N SER A 64 -5.38 1.46 3.57
CA SER A 64 -4.67 2.63 4.11
C SER A 64 -3.53 2.24 5.05
N ASN A 65 -3.46 0.97 5.44
CA ASN A 65 -2.35 0.45 6.21
C ASN A 65 -1.33 -0.09 5.21
N HIS A 66 -0.05 0.20 5.41
CA HIS A 66 1.01 -0.44 4.65
C HIS A 66 1.75 -1.46 5.52
N ASN A 67 2.45 -2.38 4.87
CA ASN A 67 3.51 -3.15 5.52
C ASN A 67 4.81 -2.30 5.50
N PRO A 68 5.90 -2.69 6.18
CA PRO A 68 7.11 -1.85 6.26
C PRO A 68 7.63 -1.36 4.90
N TYR A 69 7.63 -2.23 3.89
CA TYR A 69 8.00 -1.89 2.51
C TYR A 69 7.06 -0.85 1.87
N GLY A 70 5.75 -0.98 2.10
CA GLY A 70 4.75 -0.05 1.59
C GLY A 70 4.73 1.31 2.27
N GLU A 71 5.08 1.40 3.57
CA GLU A 71 5.19 2.68 4.27
C GLU A 71 6.27 3.57 3.60
N HIS A 72 7.44 3.00 3.28
CA HIS A 72 8.48 3.70 2.50
C HIS A 72 8.03 4.07 1.07
N LEU A 73 7.15 3.28 0.44
CA LEU A 73 6.59 3.64 -0.86
C LEU A 73 5.58 4.80 -0.76
N GLU A 74 4.81 4.91 0.32
CA GLU A 74 3.86 6.02 0.54
C GLU A 74 4.58 7.37 0.70
N GLU A 75 5.80 7.40 1.25
CA GLU A 75 6.62 8.61 1.30
C GLU A 75 6.97 9.18 -0.09
N LEU A 76 7.10 8.31 -1.11
CA LEU A 76 7.56 8.68 -2.46
C LEU A 76 6.43 8.74 -3.50
N LEU A 77 5.38 7.94 -3.33
CA LEU A 77 4.30 7.74 -4.30
C LEU A 77 2.93 8.08 -3.71
N SER A 78 2.19 8.92 -4.44
CA SER A 78 0.82 9.30 -4.13
C SER A 78 -0.14 8.86 -5.22
N LYS A 79 -1.44 8.91 -4.94
CA LYS A 79 -2.51 8.65 -5.94
C LYS A 79 -2.45 9.51 -7.21
N LYS A 80 -1.71 10.62 -7.20
CA LYS A 80 -1.49 11.48 -8.39
C LYS A 80 -0.54 10.82 -9.38
N ASP A 81 0.43 10.05 -8.88
CA ASP A 81 1.57 9.49 -9.63
C ASP A 81 1.21 8.21 -10.41
N LYS A 82 -0.03 7.71 -10.29
CA LYS A 82 -0.54 6.48 -10.93
C LYS A 82 -0.46 6.38 -12.47
N LYS A 83 0.06 7.41 -13.15
CA LYS A 83 0.30 7.45 -14.61
C LYS A 83 1.77 7.74 -14.95
N ASP A 84 2.58 8.06 -13.95
CA ASP A 84 3.99 8.40 -14.08
C ASP A 84 4.83 7.13 -13.87
N VAL A 85 4.92 6.31 -14.93
CA VAL A 85 5.62 5.02 -14.88
C VAL A 85 7.09 5.19 -14.51
N GLU A 86 7.74 6.26 -14.97
CA GLU A 86 9.14 6.56 -14.63
C GLU A 86 9.28 6.80 -13.12
N LYS A 87 8.44 7.65 -12.53
CA LYS A 87 8.44 7.89 -11.08
C LYS A 87 8.11 6.62 -10.30
N ILE A 88 7.12 5.83 -10.72
CA ILE A 88 6.75 4.56 -10.07
C ILE A 88 7.95 3.62 -10.02
N VAL A 89 8.59 3.34 -11.17
CA VAL A 89 9.76 2.45 -11.25
C VAL A 89 10.94 3.00 -10.45
N LYS A 90 11.18 4.32 -10.49
CA LYS A 90 12.25 4.96 -9.73
C LYS A 90 12.02 4.86 -8.21
N SER A 91 10.79 5.07 -7.74
CA SER A 91 10.44 4.95 -6.32
C SER A 91 10.54 3.49 -5.85
N ILE A 92 10.06 2.53 -6.63
CA ILE A 92 10.19 1.09 -6.32
C ILE A 92 11.66 0.71 -6.16
N LYS A 93 12.53 1.12 -7.10
CA LYS A 93 13.97 0.87 -7.00
C LYS A 93 14.63 1.61 -5.84
N ALA A 94 14.24 2.86 -5.57
CA ALA A 94 14.79 3.61 -4.44
C ALA A 94 14.45 2.98 -3.08
N VAL A 95 13.22 2.46 -2.90
CA VAL A 95 12.85 1.71 -1.69
C VAL A 95 13.54 0.36 -1.65
N ALA A 96 13.78 -0.31 -2.79
CA ALA A 96 14.50 -1.58 -2.82
C ALA A 96 15.90 -1.52 -2.18
N GLU A 97 16.60 -0.38 -2.28
CA GLU A 97 17.91 -0.16 -1.63
C GLU A 97 17.83 0.10 -0.11
N LEU A 98 16.64 0.34 0.44
CA LEU A 98 16.46 0.56 1.87
C LEU A 98 16.55 -0.75 2.65
N LYS A 99 16.99 -0.65 3.91
CA LYS A 99 17.03 -1.76 4.87
C LYS A 99 15.61 -2.18 5.24
N SER A 100 15.37 -3.49 5.33
CA SER A 100 14.03 -4.04 5.57
C SER A 100 13.56 -3.93 7.01
N ASP A 101 14.51 -3.69 7.91
CA ASP A 101 14.35 -3.46 9.35
C ASP A 101 15.55 -2.59 9.81
N GLY A 102 15.88 -2.57 11.10
CA GLY A 102 17.04 -1.86 11.65
C GLY A 102 18.42 -2.30 11.13
N ASP A 103 19.46 -1.69 11.71
CA ASP A 103 20.86 -1.86 11.29
C ASP A 103 21.28 -3.34 11.22
N GLY A 104 21.90 -3.72 10.10
CA GLY A 104 22.38 -5.07 9.83
C GLY A 104 21.35 -6.02 9.20
N SER A 105 20.09 -5.60 9.03
CA SER A 105 19.11 -6.31 8.20
C SER A 105 19.53 -6.38 6.72
N PRO A 106 18.96 -7.28 5.89
CA PRO A 106 19.06 -7.17 4.44
C PRO A 106 18.32 -5.92 3.93
N THR A 107 18.63 -5.49 2.71
CA THR A 107 17.77 -4.56 1.96
C THR A 107 16.54 -5.28 1.42
N TYR A 108 15.51 -4.53 1.03
CA TYR A 108 14.36 -5.10 0.34
C TYR A 108 14.75 -5.75 -1.00
N ALA A 109 15.77 -5.24 -1.70
CA ALA A 109 16.35 -5.86 -2.89
C ALA A 109 17.02 -7.21 -2.58
N GLU A 110 17.77 -7.30 -1.48
CA GLU A 110 18.39 -8.55 -1.01
C GLU A 110 17.30 -9.60 -0.66
N LEU A 111 16.22 -9.20 0.03
CA LEU A 111 15.08 -10.09 0.30
C LEU A 111 14.41 -10.61 -0.97
N ILE A 112 14.14 -9.73 -1.95
CA ILE A 112 13.54 -10.11 -3.23
C ILE A 112 14.46 -11.06 -4.01
N ALA A 113 15.77 -10.82 -4.01
CA ALA A 113 16.76 -11.70 -4.64
C ALA A 113 16.85 -13.09 -3.95
N GLU A 114 16.61 -13.15 -2.64
CA GLU A 114 16.45 -14.40 -1.88
C GLU A 114 15.10 -15.11 -2.12
N GLY A 115 14.22 -14.56 -2.97
CA GLY A 115 12.89 -15.11 -3.24
C GLY A 115 11.88 -14.89 -2.10
N LYS A 116 12.07 -13.83 -1.30
CA LYS A 116 11.16 -13.44 -0.21
C LYS A 116 10.36 -12.20 -0.61
N LEU A 117 9.13 -12.11 -0.09
CA LEU A 117 8.34 -10.89 -0.22
C LEU A 117 8.98 -9.76 0.62
N PRO A 118 9.01 -8.51 0.13
CA PRO A 118 9.76 -7.44 0.79
C PRO A 118 9.11 -6.97 2.10
N GLY A 119 7.78 -7.03 2.22
CA GLY A 119 7.05 -6.57 3.39
C GLY A 119 6.81 -7.62 4.49
N GLY A 120 7.55 -8.72 4.49
CA GLY A 120 7.30 -9.90 5.33
C GLY A 120 6.45 -10.96 4.63
N THR A 121 6.10 -12.04 5.34
CA THR A 121 5.29 -13.14 4.78
C THR A 121 3.87 -12.68 4.46
N LEU A 122 3.19 -13.43 3.59
CA LEU A 122 1.81 -13.16 3.24
C LEU A 122 0.86 -13.32 4.45
N GLU A 123 1.21 -14.18 5.39
CA GLU A 123 0.49 -14.41 6.64
C GLU A 123 0.59 -13.18 7.55
N GLU A 124 1.81 -12.68 7.79
CA GLU A 124 2.06 -11.45 8.56
C GLU A 124 1.37 -10.23 7.91
N ALA A 125 1.45 -10.10 6.58
CA ALA A 125 0.79 -9.02 5.85
C ALA A 125 -0.75 -9.09 5.89
N LYS A 126 -1.35 -10.27 6.16
CA LYS A 126 -2.80 -10.40 6.38
C LYS A 126 -3.23 -10.06 7.80
N GLU A 127 -2.33 -10.05 8.79
CA GLU A 127 -2.64 -9.61 10.13
C GLU A 127 -2.99 -8.11 10.15
N GLU A 128 -3.89 -7.68 11.03
CA GLU A 128 -4.10 -6.25 11.24
C GLU A 128 -2.84 -5.65 11.89
N PRO A 129 -2.41 -4.43 11.51
CA PRO A 129 -1.28 -3.79 12.16
C PRO A 129 -1.58 -3.65 13.66
N LYS A 130 -0.55 -3.90 14.47
CA LYS A 130 -0.62 -3.72 15.91
C LYS A 130 -0.91 -2.24 16.16
N LYS A 131 -1.89 -1.97 17.03
CA LYS A 131 -2.22 -0.60 17.43
C LYS A 131 -1.24 -0.19 18.52
N ASP A 132 -0.47 0.84 18.23
CA ASP A 132 0.24 1.64 19.23
C ASP A 132 -0.75 2.47 20.08
#